data_AF-A0A965MX58-F1
#
_entry.id   AF-A0A965MX58-F1
#
_cell.length_a   1.000
_cell.length_b   1.000
_cell.length_c   1.000
_cell.angle_alpha   90.00
_cell.angle_beta   90.00
_cell.angle_gamma   90.00
#
_symmetry.space_group_name_H-M   'P 1'
#
loop_
_entity.id
_entity.type
_entity.pdbx_description
1 polymer ?
#
loop_
_entity_poly.entity_id
_entity_poly.type
_entity_poly.pdbx_seq_one_letter_code
_entity_poly.pdbx_strand_id
1 'polypeptide(L)'
;MKTLTKQTRALLLTAPISLALSLGACSGDSTGSDSTSATSSSDVATVDITDAVKTASWNPTIKITYSDGAINFQPDGIPDHERDEYYAVPDAGVVVPDENSAHIMKDPTKAQSYSFDIPSSPTYSSETTKSSLGSIGVMISGAVLYNPYEGDGSTIAMASNFTITDSNGITASFVDKCAGHPTPDMGAYHYHGLPGCVTAKVDKSSGPSHIIGIALDGFPIYGANDVNGKAVPVSSLDECNGINSPTPEFPDGVYHYVLPGTSDATSSIKCFHGTVDTSQIQQMPNMGPMPDLGAAAKKLGITVAQLTDAFGNTMPPDFSAAAKKLGI
;
A
#
# COMPACT_ATOMS: atom_id res chain seq x y z
N MET A 1 -50.84 -25.17 -29.82
CA MET A 1 -52.03 -25.07 -28.94
C MET A 1 -51.64 -24.20 -27.74
N LYS A 2 -51.79 -22.88 -27.86
CA LYS A 2 -52.80 -22.04 -27.19
C LYS A 2 -52.87 -22.26 -25.67
N THR A 3 -52.22 -21.34 -24.94
CA THR A 3 -52.70 -20.90 -23.62
C THR A 3 -52.60 -19.37 -23.58
N LEU A 4 -53.75 -18.75 -23.33
CA LEU A 4 -53.99 -17.31 -23.28
C LEU A 4 -54.02 -16.82 -21.82
N THR A 5 -54.10 -15.49 -21.68
CA THR A 5 -54.49 -14.65 -20.51
C THR A 5 -53.34 -14.24 -19.58
N LYS A 6 -53.24 -12.98 -19.12
CA LYS A 6 -54.08 -11.77 -19.18
C LYS A 6 -53.16 -10.58 -18.85
N GLN A 7 -53.14 -9.52 -19.65
CA GLN A 7 -52.52 -8.24 -19.27
C GLN A 7 -53.59 -7.30 -18.74
N THR A 8 -53.41 -6.83 -17.51
CA THR A 8 -54.25 -5.84 -16.84
C THR A 8 -53.59 -4.47 -17.02
N ARG A 9 -54.30 -3.53 -17.64
CA ARG A 9 -53.93 -2.10 -17.70
C ARG A 9 -54.21 -1.43 -16.35
N ALA A 10 -53.27 -0.64 -15.85
CA ALA A 10 -53.52 0.38 -14.84
C ALA A 10 -53.09 1.75 -15.39
N LEU A 11 -53.98 2.70 -15.18
CA LEU A 11 -54.07 4.04 -15.75
C LEU A 11 -53.31 5.02 -14.85
N LEU A 12 -52.29 5.72 -15.37
CA LEU A 12 -51.66 6.83 -14.64
C LEU A 12 -52.38 8.15 -14.97
N LEU A 13 -53.02 8.72 -13.96
CA LEU A 13 -53.52 10.10 -13.94
C LEU A 13 -52.35 11.06 -13.73
N THR A 14 -52.14 11.98 -14.67
CA THR A 14 -51.23 13.12 -14.51
C THR A 14 -52.02 14.34 -14.02
N ALA A 15 -51.58 14.94 -12.93
CA ALA A 15 -52.09 16.21 -12.43
C ALA A 15 -50.97 17.27 -12.52
N PRO A 16 -51.22 18.46 -13.10
CA PRO A 16 -50.24 19.54 -13.13
C PRO A 16 -50.30 20.38 -11.85
N ILE A 17 -49.14 20.63 -11.23
CA ILE A 17 -49.00 21.60 -10.14
C ILE A 17 -48.63 22.96 -10.77
N SER A 18 -49.54 23.91 -10.63
CA SER A 18 -49.37 25.31 -11.03
C SER A 18 -48.36 26.03 -10.14
N LEU A 19 -47.36 26.65 -10.76
CA LEU A 19 -46.37 27.53 -10.13
C LEU A 19 -46.95 28.95 -10.03
N ALA A 20 -47.24 29.41 -8.82
CA ALA A 20 -47.64 30.79 -8.56
C ALA A 20 -46.40 31.65 -8.35
N LEU A 21 -46.14 32.58 -9.28
CA LEU A 21 -45.15 33.65 -9.16
C LEU A 21 -45.80 34.82 -8.40
N SER A 22 -45.36 35.08 -7.18
CA SER A 22 -45.67 36.32 -6.45
C SER A 22 -44.48 37.27 -6.53
N LEU A 23 -44.67 38.39 -7.22
CA LEU A 23 -43.80 39.57 -7.17
C LEU A 23 -43.96 40.25 -5.80
N GLY A 24 -42.86 40.37 -5.06
CA GLY A 24 -42.74 41.23 -3.88
C GLY A 24 -41.47 42.05 -3.98
N ALA A 25 -41.63 43.35 -4.24
CA ALA A 25 -40.56 44.34 -4.20
C ALA A 25 -40.42 44.89 -2.77
N CYS A 26 -39.21 44.90 -2.21
CA CYS A 26 -38.83 45.78 -1.11
C CYS A 26 -37.39 46.27 -1.31
N SER A 27 -37.25 47.60 -1.43
CA SER A 27 -36.01 48.34 -1.29
C SER A 27 -35.50 48.29 0.15
N GLY A 28 -34.19 48.21 0.33
CA GLY A 28 -33.55 48.31 1.64
C GLY A 28 -32.07 47.99 1.57
N ASP A 29 -31.28 49.02 1.31
CA ASP A 29 -29.82 49.02 1.29
C ASP A 29 -29.28 48.70 2.70
N SER A 30 -28.52 47.62 2.85
CA SER A 30 -27.75 47.26 4.04
C SER A 30 -26.76 46.16 3.64
N THR A 31 -25.48 46.49 3.68
CA THR A 31 -24.34 45.61 3.44
C THR A 31 -24.35 44.40 4.40
N GLY A 32 -24.91 43.28 3.95
CA GLY A 32 -24.76 41.98 4.59
C GLY A 32 -23.60 41.23 3.95
N SER A 33 -22.56 40.96 4.72
CA SER A 33 -21.51 40.02 4.31
C SER A 33 -22.15 38.64 4.15
N ASP A 34 -21.99 38.05 2.97
CA ASP A 34 -22.29 36.65 2.69
C ASP A 34 -21.55 35.77 3.71
N SER A 35 -22.26 35.30 4.73
CA SER A 35 -21.84 34.11 5.46
C SER A 35 -22.16 32.93 4.55
N THR A 36 -21.19 32.59 3.71
CA THR A 36 -21.11 31.26 3.11
C THR A 36 -21.26 30.26 4.25
N SER A 37 -22.34 29.47 4.17
CA SER A 37 -22.57 28.36 5.09
C SER A 37 -21.40 27.41 4.94
N ALA A 38 -20.48 27.44 5.90
CA ALA A 38 -19.48 26.42 6.07
C ALA A 38 -20.23 25.09 6.20
N THR A 39 -20.07 24.23 5.20
CA THR A 39 -20.42 22.82 5.31
C THR A 39 -19.70 22.30 6.54
N SER A 40 -20.46 21.90 7.55
CA SER A 40 -19.97 21.28 8.77
C SER A 40 -19.04 20.12 8.40
N SER A 41 -17.78 20.21 8.84
CA SER A 41 -16.89 19.05 8.93
C SER A 41 -17.66 17.97 9.68
N SER A 42 -17.92 16.85 9.02
CA SER A 42 -18.41 15.67 9.71
C SER A 42 -17.31 15.32 10.71
N ASP A 43 -17.56 15.47 12.01
CA ASP A 43 -16.67 14.97 13.05
C ASP A 43 -16.52 13.47 12.82
N VAL A 44 -15.41 13.05 12.20
CA VAL A 44 -15.06 11.64 12.07
C VAL A 44 -14.79 11.18 13.49
N ALA A 45 -15.76 10.47 14.08
CA ALA A 45 -15.64 9.96 15.43
C ALA A 45 -14.37 9.11 15.54
N THR A 46 -13.56 9.39 16.56
CA THR A 46 -12.42 8.55 16.90
C THR A 46 -12.94 7.17 17.32
N VAL A 47 -12.52 6.14 16.60
CA VAL A 47 -12.89 4.74 16.86
C VAL A 47 -11.69 4.00 17.40
N ASP A 48 -11.86 3.30 18.53
CA ASP A 48 -10.82 2.40 19.06
C ASP A 48 -10.73 1.14 18.21
N ILE A 49 -9.55 0.86 17.64
CA ILE A 49 -9.30 -0.28 16.76
C ILE A 49 -8.89 -1.55 17.52
N THR A 50 -8.71 -1.47 18.85
CA THR A 50 -8.12 -2.54 19.66
C THR A 50 -8.84 -3.88 19.51
N ASP A 51 -10.17 -3.88 19.54
CA ASP A 51 -10.94 -5.12 19.44
C ASP A 51 -10.87 -5.71 18.03
N ALA A 52 -10.90 -4.88 17.00
CA ALA A 52 -10.71 -5.32 15.62
C ALA A 52 -9.32 -5.95 15.41
N VAL A 53 -8.27 -5.33 15.99
CA VAL A 53 -6.90 -5.88 15.97
C VAL A 53 -6.82 -7.22 16.68
N LYS A 54 -7.47 -7.39 17.85
CA LYS A 54 -7.46 -8.67 18.59
C LYS A 54 -8.14 -9.81 17.82
N THR A 55 -9.12 -9.51 16.98
CA THR A 55 -9.88 -10.51 16.21
C THR A 55 -9.31 -10.77 14.81
N ALA A 56 -8.45 -9.88 14.30
CA ALA A 56 -7.86 -10.04 12.97
C ALA A 56 -6.93 -11.26 12.90
N SER A 57 -6.82 -11.84 11.71
CA SER A 57 -6.08 -13.08 11.45
C SER A 57 -4.58 -12.83 11.22
N TRP A 58 -3.92 -12.25 12.22
CA TRP A 58 -2.48 -11.96 12.17
C TRP A 58 -1.63 -13.23 12.05
N ASN A 59 -0.58 -13.14 11.25
CA ASN A 59 0.50 -14.12 11.24
C ASN A 59 1.03 -14.28 12.68
N PRO A 60 1.09 -15.51 13.22
CA PRO A 60 1.51 -15.76 14.60
C PRO A 60 2.97 -15.39 14.89
N THR A 61 3.81 -15.11 13.88
CA THR A 61 5.17 -14.58 14.10
C THR A 61 5.19 -13.11 14.54
N ILE A 62 4.09 -12.37 14.31
CA ILE A 62 3.98 -10.97 14.72
C ILE A 62 3.75 -10.92 16.22
N LYS A 63 4.69 -10.32 16.96
CA LYS A 63 4.47 -10.01 18.37
C LYS A 63 3.66 -8.73 18.49
N ILE A 64 2.48 -8.81 19.12
CA ILE A 64 1.58 -7.69 19.35
C ILE A 64 1.46 -7.43 20.85
N THR A 65 1.70 -6.19 21.28
CA THR A 65 1.55 -5.77 22.69
C THR A 65 0.59 -4.60 22.77
N TYR A 66 -0.37 -4.67 23.70
CA TYR A 66 -1.38 -3.64 23.91
C TYR A 66 -0.98 -2.74 25.09
N SER A 67 -1.05 -1.44 24.89
CA SER A 67 -0.77 -0.41 25.89
C SER A 67 -1.85 0.67 25.87
N ASP A 68 -1.82 1.59 26.83
CA ASP A 68 -2.78 2.70 26.87
C ASP A 68 -2.53 3.65 25.69
N GLY A 69 -3.50 3.74 24.77
CA GLY A 69 -3.44 4.60 23.59
C GLY A 69 -2.61 4.08 22.41
N ALA A 70 -1.92 2.94 22.53
CA ALA A 70 -1.08 2.41 21.46
C ALA A 70 -1.01 0.87 21.44
N ILE A 71 -0.82 0.33 20.24
CA ILE A 71 -0.59 -1.09 19.96
C ILE A 71 0.78 -1.23 19.30
N ASN A 72 1.69 -1.94 19.96
CA ASN A 72 3.01 -2.21 19.42
C ASN A 72 2.99 -3.47 18.55
N PHE A 73 3.41 -3.33 17.29
CA PHE A 73 3.58 -4.43 16.33
C PHE A 73 5.07 -4.67 16.06
N GLN A 74 5.51 -5.92 16.24
CA GLN A 74 6.87 -6.37 15.92
C GLN A 74 6.83 -7.52 14.90
N PRO A 75 6.57 -7.25 13.62
CA PRO A 75 6.70 -8.23 12.55
C PRO A 75 8.17 -8.47 12.19
N ASP A 76 8.48 -9.66 11.65
CA ASP A 76 9.79 -9.95 11.05
C ASP A 76 9.84 -9.66 9.54
N GLY A 77 8.74 -9.17 8.94
CA GLY A 77 8.67 -8.81 7.53
C GLY A 77 8.46 -10.00 6.58
N ILE A 78 8.41 -11.23 7.08
CA ILE A 78 8.23 -12.42 6.24
C ILE A 78 6.73 -12.72 6.13
N PRO A 79 6.13 -12.64 4.93
CA PRO A 79 4.73 -12.97 4.78
C PRO A 79 4.51 -14.47 4.98
N ASP A 80 3.42 -14.84 5.66
CA ASP A 80 2.96 -16.21 5.86
C ASP A 80 2.18 -16.78 4.66
N HIS A 81 2.45 -16.29 3.45
CA HIS A 81 2.00 -16.87 2.19
C HIS A 81 3.21 -17.26 1.33
N GLU A 82 2.97 -18.11 0.33
CA GLU A 82 4.02 -18.45 -0.63
C GLU A 82 4.50 -17.21 -1.38
N ARG A 83 5.81 -17.08 -1.52
CA ARG A 83 6.50 -16.11 -2.37
C ARG A 83 6.99 -16.80 -3.63
N ASP A 84 7.35 -16.02 -4.63
CA ASP A 84 7.96 -16.56 -5.84
C ASP A 84 9.38 -17.07 -5.53
N GLU A 85 9.82 -18.13 -6.22
CA GLU A 85 11.13 -18.74 -5.96
C GLU A 85 12.29 -17.82 -6.39
N TYR A 86 12.04 -17.00 -7.41
CA TYR A 86 12.99 -16.09 -8.02
C TYR A 86 12.36 -14.73 -8.26
N TYR A 87 13.16 -13.67 -8.11
CA TYR A 87 12.78 -12.29 -8.40
C TYR A 87 13.72 -11.70 -9.44
N ALA A 88 13.18 -10.85 -10.31
CA ALA A 88 13.99 -9.92 -11.08
C ALA A 88 14.39 -8.80 -10.13
N VAL A 89 15.68 -8.58 -9.92
CA VAL A 89 16.19 -7.56 -9.00
C VAL A 89 17.07 -6.56 -9.75
N PRO A 90 17.03 -5.25 -9.39
CA PRO A 90 17.86 -4.24 -10.03
C PRO A 90 19.33 -4.61 -10.04
N ASP A 91 20.01 -4.31 -11.14
CA ASP A 91 21.47 -4.32 -11.17
C ASP A 91 22.04 -3.25 -10.23
N ALA A 92 23.29 -3.44 -9.81
CA ALA A 92 23.94 -2.51 -8.90
C ALA A 92 23.90 -1.06 -9.42
N GLY A 93 23.33 -0.15 -8.62
CA GLY A 93 23.20 1.28 -8.96
C GLY A 93 21.91 1.67 -9.68
N VAL A 94 21.06 0.70 -10.02
CA VAL A 94 19.78 0.96 -10.68
C VAL A 94 18.72 1.21 -9.61
N VAL A 95 18.15 2.42 -9.61
CA VAL A 95 17.10 2.83 -8.66
C VAL A 95 15.72 2.37 -9.12
N VAL A 96 15.47 2.45 -10.43
CA VAL A 96 14.24 2.01 -11.09
C VAL A 96 14.65 1.05 -12.19
N PRO A 97 14.52 -0.27 -11.98
CA PRO A 97 14.91 -1.25 -12.98
C PRO A 97 13.86 -1.41 -14.09
N ASP A 98 14.35 -1.95 -15.20
CA ASP A 98 13.56 -2.46 -16.31
C ASP A 98 14.11 -3.82 -16.77
N GLU A 99 13.54 -4.36 -17.84
CA GLU A 99 13.94 -5.65 -18.41
C GLU A 99 15.41 -5.75 -18.85
N ASN A 100 16.10 -4.62 -19.02
CA ASN A 100 17.50 -4.55 -19.47
C ASN A 100 18.49 -4.18 -18.35
N SER A 101 17.99 -3.91 -17.14
CA SER A 101 18.77 -3.39 -16.00
C SER A 101 18.50 -4.15 -14.71
N ALA A 102 18.14 -5.43 -14.86
CA ALA A 102 17.87 -6.36 -13.78
C ALA A 102 18.45 -7.75 -14.07
N HIS A 103 18.71 -8.51 -13.00
CA HIS A 103 19.11 -9.91 -13.07
C HIS A 103 18.22 -10.78 -12.19
N ILE A 104 18.19 -12.09 -12.48
CA ILE A 104 17.41 -13.05 -11.70
C ILE A 104 18.20 -13.45 -10.45
N MET A 105 17.55 -13.36 -9.29
CA MET A 105 18.06 -13.82 -8.01
C MET A 105 17.03 -14.74 -7.35
N LYS A 106 17.51 -15.80 -6.68
CA LYS A 106 16.65 -16.63 -5.82
C LYS A 106 16.13 -15.78 -4.65
N ASP A 107 14.86 -15.94 -4.27
CA ASP A 107 14.17 -15.16 -3.22
C ASP A 107 15.14 -14.61 -2.15
N PRO A 108 15.51 -13.31 -2.22
CA PRO A 108 16.45 -12.72 -1.29
C PRO A 108 15.80 -12.30 0.03
N THR A 109 14.52 -12.60 0.25
CA THR A 109 13.78 -12.22 1.46
C THR A 109 14.50 -12.70 2.72
N LYS A 110 14.66 -11.78 3.68
CA LYS A 110 15.28 -12.01 4.99
C LYS A 110 14.41 -11.40 6.08
N ALA A 111 14.44 -12.01 7.26
CA ALA A 111 13.80 -11.44 8.43
C ALA A 111 14.40 -10.06 8.75
N GLN A 112 13.53 -9.10 9.04
CA GLN A 112 13.84 -7.76 9.47
C GLN A 112 13.56 -7.61 10.98
N SER A 113 13.91 -6.46 11.55
CA SER A 113 13.59 -6.10 12.93
C SER A 113 12.74 -4.84 12.94
N TYR A 114 11.43 -5.03 12.81
CA TYR A 114 10.45 -3.94 12.87
C TYR A 114 9.88 -3.78 14.28
N SER A 115 9.54 -2.54 14.64
CA SER A 115 8.75 -2.20 15.82
C SER A 115 7.99 -0.91 15.55
N PHE A 116 6.67 -0.98 15.54
CA PHE A 116 5.80 0.16 15.27
C PHE A 116 4.85 0.35 16.45
N ASP A 117 4.85 1.52 17.10
CA ASP A 117 3.83 1.87 18.09
C ASP A 117 2.71 2.63 17.39
N ILE A 118 1.65 1.91 17.05
CA ILE A 118 0.52 2.43 16.27
C ILE A 118 -0.58 2.92 17.22
N PRO A 119 -1.16 4.11 17.03
CA PRO A 119 -2.27 4.59 17.87
C PRO A 119 -3.45 3.62 17.88
N SER A 120 -3.97 3.27 19.06
CA SER A 120 -5.17 2.42 19.17
C SER A 120 -6.46 3.18 18.86
N SER A 121 -6.42 4.50 18.84
CA SER A 121 -7.54 5.39 18.57
C SER A 121 -7.09 6.50 17.62
N PRO A 122 -7.01 6.22 16.30
CA PRO A 122 -6.52 7.17 15.31
C PRO A 122 -7.39 8.43 15.27
N THR A 123 -6.73 9.59 15.17
CA THR A 123 -7.40 10.89 15.04
C THR A 123 -7.33 11.35 13.59
N TYR A 124 -8.49 11.51 12.96
CA TYR A 124 -8.58 12.03 11.60
C TYR A 124 -8.17 13.51 11.54
N SER A 125 -7.39 13.87 10.53
CA SER A 125 -6.96 15.23 10.19
C SER A 125 -7.40 15.55 8.76
N SER A 126 -7.87 16.78 8.54
CA SER A 126 -8.10 17.29 7.18
C SER A 126 -6.80 17.61 6.45
N GLU A 127 -5.70 17.80 7.18
CA GLU A 127 -4.37 17.95 6.62
C GLU A 127 -3.71 16.58 6.51
N THR A 128 -3.13 16.29 5.34
CA THR A 128 -2.51 15.00 5.06
C THR A 128 -1.01 15.01 5.30
N THR A 129 -0.48 13.88 5.78
CA THR A 129 0.96 13.65 5.87
C THR A 129 1.38 12.76 4.69
N LYS A 130 2.35 13.19 3.87
CA LYS A 130 2.84 12.35 2.77
C LYS A 130 3.42 11.03 3.32
N SER A 131 3.12 9.94 2.64
CA SER A 131 3.80 8.67 2.87
C SER A 131 5.30 8.78 2.57
N SER A 132 6.06 7.82 3.09
CA SER A 132 7.46 7.64 2.73
C SER A 132 7.62 6.52 1.69
N LEU A 133 8.84 6.36 1.16
CA LEU A 133 9.22 5.19 0.37
C LEU A 133 9.42 3.90 1.21
N GLY A 134 9.34 4.01 2.54
CA GLY A 134 9.48 2.90 3.47
C GLY A 134 8.14 2.33 3.93
N SER A 135 8.17 1.65 5.08
CA SER A 135 6.98 1.02 5.66
C SER A 135 5.91 2.06 6.01
N ILE A 136 4.67 1.83 5.57
CA ILE A 136 3.50 2.67 5.84
C ILE A 136 2.36 1.95 6.55
N GLY A 137 2.46 0.63 6.70
CA GLY A 137 1.53 -0.18 7.46
C GLY A 137 2.04 -1.60 7.70
N VAL A 138 1.48 -2.25 8.71
CA VAL A 138 1.72 -3.66 9.02
C VAL A 138 0.57 -4.48 8.47
N MET A 139 0.87 -5.44 7.61
CA MET A 139 -0.13 -6.32 7.01
C MET A 139 -0.34 -7.57 7.88
N ILE A 140 -1.54 -8.16 7.82
CA ILE A 140 -1.85 -9.35 8.61
C ILE A 140 -0.93 -10.53 8.28
N SER A 141 -0.29 -10.52 7.10
CA SER A 141 0.67 -11.55 6.71
C SER A 141 2.01 -11.50 7.44
N GLY A 142 2.33 -10.40 8.12
CA GLY A 142 3.63 -10.17 8.74
C GLY A 142 4.62 -9.39 7.88
N ALA A 143 4.32 -9.15 6.60
CA ALA A 143 5.03 -8.18 5.78
C ALA A 143 4.48 -6.75 5.98
N VAL A 144 5.15 -5.78 5.38
CA VAL A 144 4.79 -4.36 5.44
C VAL A 144 4.21 -3.87 4.11
N LEU A 145 3.37 -2.85 4.17
CA LEU A 145 2.91 -2.12 2.99
C LEU A 145 3.84 -0.93 2.75
N TYR A 146 4.21 -0.69 1.49
CA TYR A 146 4.90 0.51 1.02
C TYR A 146 3.94 1.36 0.18
N ASN A 147 4.34 2.61 -0.09
CA ASN A 147 3.58 3.48 -0.99
C ASN A 147 3.64 2.95 -2.45
N PRO A 148 2.92 3.55 -3.41
CA PRO A 148 2.83 2.97 -4.76
C PRO A 148 4.08 3.21 -5.63
N TYR A 149 5.11 3.87 -5.12
CA TYR A 149 6.25 4.36 -5.90
C TYR A 149 7.52 3.54 -5.67
N GLU A 150 8.36 3.49 -6.71
CA GLU A 150 9.72 3.00 -6.66
C GLU A 150 10.68 3.99 -5.98
N GLY A 151 11.95 3.61 -5.87
CA GLY A 151 12.98 4.39 -5.17
C GLY A 151 13.21 5.83 -5.67
N ASP A 152 12.71 6.19 -6.85
CA ASP A 152 12.74 7.56 -7.39
C ASP A 152 11.60 8.46 -6.85
N GLY A 153 10.61 7.88 -6.17
CA GLY A 153 9.45 8.59 -5.64
C GLY A 153 8.41 9.00 -6.69
N SER A 154 8.48 8.48 -7.92
CA SER A 154 7.58 8.88 -9.00
C SER A 154 7.14 7.74 -9.92
N THR A 155 8.00 6.76 -10.14
CA THR A 155 7.67 5.59 -10.95
C THR A 155 6.73 4.69 -10.16
N ILE A 156 5.61 4.30 -10.77
CA ILE A 156 4.60 3.46 -10.09
C ILE A 156 5.00 1.99 -10.22
N ALA A 157 5.27 1.34 -9.08
CA ALA A 157 5.74 -0.04 -8.99
C ALA A 157 4.88 -1.02 -9.78
N MET A 158 3.56 -0.98 -9.52
CA MET A 158 2.60 -1.89 -10.14
C MET A 158 2.39 -1.63 -11.64
N ALA A 159 2.57 -0.39 -12.11
CA ALA A 159 2.44 -0.04 -13.53
C ALA A 159 3.69 -0.40 -14.33
N SER A 160 4.85 -0.37 -13.67
CA SER A 160 6.17 -0.61 -14.26
C SER A 160 6.67 -2.04 -14.03
N ASN A 161 5.82 -2.96 -13.55
CA ASN A 161 6.22 -4.34 -13.34
C ASN A 161 6.65 -5.01 -14.66
N PHE A 162 7.72 -5.80 -14.61
CA PHE A 162 8.29 -6.50 -15.75
C PHE A 162 8.75 -7.91 -15.35
N THR A 163 8.99 -8.74 -16.37
CA THR A 163 9.43 -10.13 -16.21
C THR A 163 10.59 -10.39 -17.14
N ILE A 164 11.67 -10.99 -16.62
CA ILE A 164 12.84 -11.40 -17.41
C ILE A 164 12.99 -12.92 -17.41
N THR A 165 13.69 -13.46 -18.41
CA THR A 165 14.06 -14.87 -18.48
C THR A 165 15.56 -14.99 -18.72
N ASP A 166 16.26 -15.76 -17.88
CA ASP A 166 17.71 -15.94 -17.99
C ASP A 166 18.09 -17.01 -19.04
N SER A 167 19.40 -17.19 -19.26
CA SER A 167 19.92 -18.20 -20.19
C SER A 167 19.63 -19.65 -19.79
N ASN A 168 19.25 -19.88 -18.53
CA ASN A 168 18.88 -21.20 -18.01
C ASN A 168 17.37 -21.48 -18.16
N GLY A 169 16.60 -20.50 -18.65
CA GLY A 169 15.15 -20.61 -18.80
C GLY A 169 14.37 -20.34 -17.50
N ILE A 170 15.01 -19.77 -16.48
CA ILE A 170 14.32 -19.31 -15.27
C ILE A 170 13.63 -17.99 -15.61
N THR A 171 12.35 -17.87 -15.27
CA THR A 171 11.55 -16.65 -15.44
C THR A 171 11.24 -16.06 -14.08
N ALA A 172 11.42 -14.75 -13.93
CA ALA A 172 11.15 -14.03 -12.67
C ALA A 172 10.57 -12.64 -12.94
N SER A 173 9.63 -12.23 -12.09
CA SER A 173 9.03 -10.89 -12.13
C SER A 173 9.70 -9.98 -11.10
N PHE A 174 9.64 -8.67 -11.35
CA PHE A 174 10.09 -7.67 -10.39
C PHE A 174 9.12 -7.59 -9.20
N VAL A 175 7.83 -7.39 -9.45
CA VAL A 175 6.74 -7.54 -8.47
C VAL A 175 6.05 -8.89 -8.67
N ASP A 176 5.90 -9.65 -7.59
CA ASP A 176 5.30 -10.98 -7.63
C ASP A 176 3.77 -10.99 -7.76
N LYS A 177 3.21 -12.20 -7.88
CA LYS A 177 1.77 -12.45 -7.97
C LYS A 177 0.95 -11.95 -6.77
N CYS A 178 1.60 -11.67 -5.65
CA CYS A 178 1.00 -11.16 -4.43
C CYS A 178 1.16 -9.64 -4.31
N ALA A 179 1.55 -8.94 -5.39
CA ALA A 179 1.74 -7.49 -5.44
C ALA A 179 2.86 -6.98 -4.52
N GLY A 180 3.88 -7.80 -4.25
CA GLY A 180 5.04 -7.41 -3.46
C GLY A 180 6.36 -7.91 -4.02
N HIS A 181 7.45 -7.43 -3.44
CA HIS A 181 8.81 -7.86 -3.76
C HIS A 181 9.78 -7.55 -2.62
N PRO A 182 10.92 -8.25 -2.53
CA PRO A 182 11.97 -7.95 -1.58
C PRO A 182 12.93 -6.87 -2.08
N THR A 183 13.33 -5.95 -1.19
CA THR A 183 14.50 -5.11 -1.44
C THR A 183 15.75 -6.01 -1.57
N PRO A 184 16.50 -6.00 -2.70
CA PRO A 184 17.47 -7.05 -3.02
C PRO A 184 18.54 -7.30 -1.94
N ASP A 185 19.18 -6.24 -1.44
CA ASP A 185 20.30 -6.38 -0.49
C ASP A 185 19.83 -6.72 0.93
N MET A 186 18.75 -6.06 1.35
CA MET A 186 18.21 -6.15 2.70
C MET A 186 17.30 -7.37 2.89
N GLY A 187 16.67 -7.85 1.82
CA GLY A 187 15.64 -8.88 1.86
C GLY A 187 14.33 -8.42 2.48
N ALA A 188 14.09 -7.11 2.62
CA ALA A 188 12.86 -6.57 3.19
C ALA A 188 11.71 -6.72 2.18
N TYR A 189 10.87 -7.73 2.36
CA TYR A 189 9.69 -7.94 1.53
C TYR A 189 8.58 -6.93 1.87
N HIS A 190 8.00 -6.31 0.85
CA HIS A 190 6.95 -5.31 0.99
C HIS A 190 5.97 -5.35 -0.18
N TYR A 191 4.74 -4.89 0.05
CA TYR A 191 3.71 -4.77 -0.99
C TYR A 191 3.63 -3.35 -1.54
N HIS A 192 3.31 -3.22 -2.82
CA HIS A 192 2.99 -1.94 -3.48
C HIS A 192 1.53 -1.86 -3.97
N GLY A 193 0.74 -2.89 -3.70
CA GLY A 193 -0.65 -2.97 -4.14
C GLY A 193 -1.49 -3.91 -3.30
N LEU A 194 -2.74 -4.13 -3.72
CA LEU A 194 -3.65 -5.09 -3.09
C LEU A 194 -3.06 -6.51 -3.14
N PRO A 195 -2.67 -7.10 -2.00
CA PRO A 195 -2.06 -8.41 -2.03
C PRO A 195 -3.14 -9.50 -2.01
N GLY A 196 -3.44 -10.07 -3.18
CA GLY A 196 -4.45 -11.14 -3.32
C GLY A 196 -4.18 -12.36 -2.43
N CYS A 197 -2.92 -12.62 -2.12
CA CYS A 197 -2.49 -13.70 -1.22
C CYS A 197 -2.84 -13.45 0.25
N VAL A 198 -3.06 -12.19 0.62
CA VAL A 198 -3.49 -11.77 1.96
C VAL A 198 -5.01 -11.75 2.05
N THR A 199 -5.69 -11.14 1.06
CA THR A 199 -7.16 -11.13 1.03
C THR A 199 -7.73 -12.55 0.97
N ALA A 200 -7.09 -13.49 0.27
CA ALA A 200 -7.53 -14.88 0.21
C ALA A 200 -7.62 -15.60 1.57
N LYS A 201 -7.01 -15.04 2.63
CA LYS A 201 -7.06 -15.60 3.99
C LYS A 201 -8.29 -15.17 4.78
N VAL A 202 -8.81 -13.98 4.49
CA VAL A 202 -9.84 -13.32 5.30
C VAL A 202 -11.12 -13.05 4.51
N ASP A 203 -11.00 -12.83 3.20
CA ASP A 203 -12.11 -12.56 2.30
C ASP A 203 -12.65 -13.84 1.68
N LYS A 204 -13.95 -13.84 1.38
CA LYS A 204 -14.59 -14.86 0.54
C LYS A 204 -14.58 -14.41 -0.92
N SER A 205 -14.75 -15.36 -1.84
CA SER A 205 -14.86 -15.07 -3.29
C SER A 205 -15.99 -14.08 -3.63
N SER A 206 -16.99 -13.98 -2.76
CA SER A 206 -18.05 -12.98 -2.80
C SER A 206 -18.30 -12.52 -1.37
N GLY A 207 -18.33 -11.21 -1.15
CA GLY A 207 -18.53 -10.63 0.16
C GLY A 207 -17.58 -9.46 0.42
N PRO A 208 -17.73 -8.84 1.59
CA PRO A 208 -16.92 -7.67 1.95
C PRO A 208 -15.45 -8.02 2.11
N SER A 209 -14.61 -7.01 1.95
CA SER A 209 -13.23 -7.10 2.41
C SER A 209 -13.16 -6.98 3.93
N HIS A 210 -12.31 -7.79 4.53
CA HIS A 210 -11.94 -7.76 5.94
C HIS A 210 -10.61 -7.04 6.13
N ILE A 211 -10.23 -6.76 7.39
CA ILE A 211 -8.96 -6.13 7.72
C ILE A 211 -7.80 -6.97 7.17
N ILE A 212 -6.95 -6.36 6.35
CA ILE A 212 -5.71 -6.95 5.83
C ILE A 212 -4.46 -6.26 6.35
N GLY A 213 -4.60 -5.18 7.10
CA GLY A 213 -3.49 -4.50 7.78
C GLY A 213 -3.93 -3.28 8.57
N ILE A 214 -2.97 -2.64 9.24
CA ILE A 214 -3.16 -1.37 9.94
C ILE A 214 -2.08 -0.40 9.46
N ALA A 215 -2.48 0.81 9.05
CA ALA A 215 -1.58 1.88 8.67
C ALA A 215 -0.88 2.47 9.91
N LEU A 216 0.30 3.07 9.73
CA LEU A 216 1.08 3.61 10.86
C LEU A 216 0.40 4.77 11.60
N ASP A 217 -0.61 5.40 10.99
CA ASP A 217 -1.43 6.43 11.60
C ASP A 217 -2.61 5.87 12.43
N GLY A 218 -2.75 4.54 12.49
CA GLY A 218 -3.73 3.81 13.27
C GLY A 218 -5.01 3.44 12.53
N PHE A 219 -5.22 3.89 11.28
CA PHE A 219 -6.41 3.49 10.54
C PHE A 219 -6.28 2.11 9.92
N PRO A 220 -7.37 1.30 9.87
CA PRO A 220 -7.31 -0.02 9.25
C PRO A 220 -7.16 0.05 7.73
N ILE A 221 -6.62 -1.03 7.16
CA ILE A 221 -6.43 -1.22 5.71
C ILE A 221 -7.27 -2.42 5.26
N TYR A 222 -8.06 -2.21 4.21
CA TYR A 222 -8.96 -3.20 3.61
C TYR A 222 -8.64 -3.47 2.14
N GLY A 223 -9.13 -4.61 1.65
CA GLY A 223 -9.18 -4.91 0.23
C GLY A 223 -10.24 -4.09 -0.53
N ALA A 224 -10.44 -4.41 -1.81
CA ALA A 224 -11.18 -3.57 -2.75
C ALA A 224 -12.72 -3.57 -2.60
N ASN A 225 -13.31 -4.37 -1.70
CA ASN A 225 -14.76 -4.57 -1.65
C ASN A 225 -15.42 -3.92 -0.43
N ASP A 226 -16.57 -3.25 -0.65
CA ASP A 226 -17.41 -2.65 0.38
C ASP A 226 -18.14 -3.69 1.26
N VAL A 227 -18.87 -3.22 2.29
CA VAL A 227 -19.63 -4.09 3.21
C VAL A 227 -20.64 -5.03 2.53
N ASN A 228 -21.06 -4.73 1.30
CA ASN A 228 -21.99 -5.53 0.51
C ASN A 228 -21.27 -6.45 -0.50
N GLY A 229 -19.94 -6.44 -0.51
CA GLY A 229 -19.09 -7.21 -1.42
C GLY A 229 -19.00 -6.64 -2.83
N LYS A 230 -19.29 -5.35 -3.02
CA LYS A 230 -19.11 -4.66 -4.29
C LYS A 230 -17.77 -3.94 -4.31
N ALA A 231 -17.09 -3.95 -5.45
CA ALA A 231 -15.86 -3.18 -5.63
C ALA A 231 -16.09 -1.68 -5.35
N VAL A 232 -15.25 -1.11 -4.50
CA VAL A 232 -15.22 0.31 -4.16
C VAL A 232 -14.63 1.08 -5.34
N PRO A 233 -15.38 2.01 -5.97
CA PRO A 233 -14.83 2.81 -7.06
C PRO A 233 -13.71 3.72 -6.56
N VAL A 234 -12.59 3.78 -7.27
CA VAL A 234 -11.47 4.69 -6.94
C VAL A 234 -11.93 6.15 -6.84
N SER A 235 -12.92 6.56 -7.63
CA SER A 235 -13.50 7.91 -7.57
C SER A 235 -14.26 8.24 -6.29
N SER A 236 -14.50 7.25 -5.43
CA SER A 236 -15.12 7.43 -4.11
C SER A 236 -14.10 7.49 -2.97
N LEU A 237 -12.83 7.22 -3.27
CA LEU A 237 -11.73 7.35 -2.32
C LEU A 237 -11.19 8.78 -2.31
N ASP A 238 -10.65 9.21 -1.17
CA ASP A 238 -9.91 10.47 -1.06
C ASP A 238 -8.51 10.39 -1.70
N GLU A 239 -7.74 11.48 -1.59
CA GLU A 239 -6.38 11.58 -2.13
C GLU A 239 -5.38 10.54 -1.60
N CYS A 240 -5.65 9.97 -0.43
CA CYS A 240 -4.84 8.98 0.28
C CYS A 240 -5.33 7.54 0.10
N ASN A 241 -6.35 7.30 -0.74
CA ASN A 241 -7.08 6.03 -0.87
C ASN A 241 -7.95 5.68 0.35
N GLY A 242 -8.39 6.67 1.13
CA GLY A 242 -9.28 6.51 2.26
C GLY A 242 -10.76 6.67 1.92
N ILE A 243 -11.61 6.14 2.78
CA ILE A 243 -13.07 6.38 2.77
C ILE A 243 -13.63 6.19 4.19
N ASN A 244 -14.67 6.94 4.54
CA ASN A 244 -15.49 6.63 5.72
C ASN A 244 -16.71 5.80 5.29
N SER A 245 -16.74 4.54 5.69
CA SER A 245 -17.89 3.65 5.43
C SER A 245 -17.92 2.45 6.39
N PRO A 246 -19.07 1.75 6.50
CA PRO A 246 -19.17 0.51 7.27
C PRO A 246 -18.24 -0.59 6.74
N THR A 247 -17.70 -1.38 7.67
CA THR A 247 -16.92 -2.60 7.38
C THR A 247 -17.44 -3.76 8.26
N PRO A 248 -17.02 -5.01 8.01
CA PRO A 248 -17.40 -6.13 8.89
C PRO A 248 -17.01 -5.92 10.36
N GLU A 249 -15.86 -5.29 10.61
CA GLU A 249 -15.31 -5.01 11.94
C GLU A 249 -15.86 -3.72 12.55
N PHE A 250 -16.33 -2.78 11.71
CA PHE A 250 -16.89 -1.50 12.12
C PHE A 250 -18.25 -1.23 11.43
N PRO A 251 -19.34 -1.86 11.90
CA PRO A 251 -20.65 -1.79 11.23
C PRO A 251 -21.28 -0.38 11.26
N ASP A 252 -20.89 0.46 12.22
CA ASP A 252 -21.33 1.86 12.31
C ASP A 252 -20.51 2.81 11.43
N GLY A 253 -19.46 2.29 10.78
CA GLY A 253 -18.54 3.07 9.95
C GLY A 253 -17.25 3.44 10.65
N VAL A 254 -16.17 3.46 9.87
CA VAL A 254 -14.86 3.96 10.27
C VAL A 254 -14.17 4.56 9.05
N TYR A 255 -13.32 5.56 9.26
CA TYR A 255 -12.36 5.94 8.22
C TYR A 255 -11.32 4.83 8.08
N HIS A 256 -11.08 4.37 6.86
CA HIS A 256 -10.11 3.32 6.58
C HIS A 256 -9.52 3.47 5.18
N TYR A 257 -8.36 2.88 4.96
CA TYR A 257 -7.72 2.82 3.65
C TYR A 257 -8.21 1.60 2.86
N VAL A 258 -8.35 1.81 1.55
CA VAL A 258 -8.74 0.77 0.59
C VAL A 258 -7.59 0.55 -0.39
N LEU A 259 -7.20 -0.70 -0.59
CA LEU A 259 -6.33 -1.10 -1.69
C LEU A 259 -7.21 -1.58 -2.86
N PRO A 260 -7.46 -0.76 -3.90
CA PRO A 260 -8.48 -1.04 -4.91
C PRO A 260 -8.06 -2.09 -5.96
N GLY A 261 -6.81 -2.57 -5.91
CA GLY A 261 -6.28 -3.53 -6.89
C GLY A 261 -5.99 -2.91 -8.26
N THR A 262 -5.79 -1.59 -8.33
CA THR A 262 -5.30 -0.90 -9.53
C THR A 262 -3.79 -1.06 -9.67
N SER A 263 -3.28 -0.74 -10.86
CA SER A 263 -1.84 -0.70 -11.14
C SER A 263 -1.27 0.70 -11.21
N ASP A 264 -2.09 1.75 -11.12
CA ASP A 264 -1.65 3.15 -11.17
C ASP A 264 -1.26 3.67 -9.77
N ALA A 265 -1.14 4.99 -9.60
CA ALA A 265 -0.76 5.62 -8.32
C ALA A 265 -1.79 5.39 -7.19
N THR A 266 -2.93 4.76 -7.47
CA THR A 266 -3.92 4.33 -6.48
C THR A 266 -3.74 2.87 -6.06
N SER A 267 -2.70 2.18 -6.54
CA SER A 267 -2.39 0.80 -6.12
C SER A 267 -2.18 0.67 -4.61
N SER A 268 -1.55 1.68 -3.99
CA SER A 268 -1.31 1.77 -2.54
C SER A 268 -1.56 3.17 -1.98
N ILE A 269 -1.46 3.30 -0.66
CA ILE A 269 -1.70 4.51 0.12
C ILE A 269 -0.56 5.52 -0.13
N LYS A 270 -0.92 6.75 -0.51
CA LYS A 270 0.04 7.85 -0.82
C LYS A 270 0.28 8.81 0.34
N CYS A 271 -0.63 8.87 1.29
CA CYS A 271 -0.59 9.79 2.42
C CYS A 271 -1.42 9.28 3.58
N PHE A 272 -1.26 9.90 4.74
CA PHE A 272 -2.00 9.62 5.96
C PHE A 272 -2.93 10.76 6.29
N HIS A 273 -4.18 10.45 6.63
CA HIS A 273 -5.12 11.36 7.28
C HIS A 273 -5.01 11.30 8.82
N GLY A 274 -4.39 10.27 9.40
CA GLY A 274 -4.12 10.24 10.83
C GLY A 274 -2.80 10.92 11.23
N THR A 275 -2.56 11.01 12.54
CA THR A 275 -1.26 11.46 13.08
C THR A 275 -0.28 10.28 13.09
N VAL A 276 0.84 10.43 12.39
CA VAL A 276 1.91 9.42 12.32
C VAL A 276 3.17 9.92 13.02
N ASP A 277 3.77 9.08 13.86
CA ASP A 277 5.14 9.30 14.31
C ASP A 277 6.10 8.88 13.19
N THR A 278 6.53 9.86 12.39
CA THR A 278 7.42 9.61 11.25
C THR A 278 8.79 9.05 11.63
N SER A 279 9.19 9.09 12.91
CA SER A 279 10.45 8.49 13.37
C SER A 279 10.43 6.97 13.37
N GLN A 280 9.24 6.36 13.35
CA GLN A 280 9.03 4.91 13.31
C GLN A 280 9.11 4.34 11.88
N ILE A 281 9.05 5.21 10.88
CA ILE A 281 9.15 4.82 9.49
C ILE A 281 10.59 4.38 9.22
N GLN A 282 10.79 3.07 9.03
CA GLN A 282 12.01 2.58 8.41
C GLN A 282 12.00 3.03 6.95
N GLN A 283 12.68 4.13 6.67
CA GLN A 283 12.94 4.56 5.31
C GLN A 283 13.67 3.43 4.57
N MET A 284 13.44 3.31 3.26
CA MET A 284 14.40 2.58 2.43
C MET A 284 15.79 3.09 2.80
N PRO A 285 16.77 2.19 3.04
CA PRO A 285 18.14 2.63 3.23
C PRO A 285 18.45 3.58 2.08
N ASN A 286 19.03 4.74 2.40
CA ASN A 286 19.59 5.60 1.37
C ASN A 286 20.47 4.67 0.53
N MET A 287 20.09 4.44 -0.73
CA MET A 287 20.97 3.85 -1.73
C MET A 287 22.08 4.87 -1.86
N GLY A 288 23.01 4.85 -0.90
CA GLY A 288 24.08 5.82 -0.79
C GLY A 288 24.79 5.86 -2.13
N PRO A 289 25.43 6.97 -2.50
CA PRO A 289 26.15 7.03 -3.76
C PRO A 289 27.03 5.78 -3.83
N MET A 290 26.76 4.94 -4.84
CA MET A 290 27.50 3.69 -4.99
C MET A 290 28.99 4.02 -4.93
N PRO A 291 29.82 3.17 -4.32
CA PRO A 291 31.25 3.28 -4.49
C PRO A 291 31.53 3.40 -5.99
N ASP A 292 32.18 4.48 -6.42
CA ASP A 292 32.56 4.66 -7.80
C ASP A 292 33.50 3.51 -8.18
N LEU A 293 32.94 2.47 -8.79
CA LEU A 293 33.67 1.25 -9.14
C LEU A 293 34.75 1.59 -10.18
N GLY A 294 34.55 2.63 -10.99
CA GLY A 294 35.56 3.16 -11.89
C GLY A 294 36.76 3.73 -11.12
N ALA A 295 36.52 4.58 -10.13
CA ALA A 295 37.56 5.12 -9.27
C ALA A 295 38.23 4.03 -8.41
N ALA A 296 37.46 3.09 -7.88
CA ALA A 296 37.96 1.96 -7.08
C ALA A 296 38.83 1.03 -7.93
N ALA A 297 38.34 0.58 -9.09
CA ALA A 297 39.10 -0.25 -10.01
C ALA A 297 40.38 0.44 -10.49
N LYS A 298 40.29 1.74 -10.82
CA LYS A 298 41.46 2.56 -11.16
C LYS A 298 42.48 2.63 -10.03
N LYS A 299 42.04 2.79 -8.78
CA LYS A 299 42.92 2.81 -7.60
C LYS A 299 43.58 1.45 -7.34
N LEU A 300 42.85 0.37 -7.64
CA LEU A 300 43.32 -1.01 -7.50
C LEU A 300 44.14 -1.50 -8.70
N GLY A 301 44.23 -0.73 -9.79
CA GLY A 301 44.96 -1.10 -11.00
C GLY A 301 44.30 -2.23 -11.80
N ILE A 302 42.98 -2.42 -11.63
CA ILE A 302 42.19 -3.46 -12.31
C ILE A 302 41.08 -2.83 -13.15
N THR A 303 40.43 -3.64 -13.98
CA THR A 303 39.21 -3.21 -14.69
C THR A 303 37.99 -3.29 -13.79
N VAL A 304 36.96 -2.49 -14.10
CA VAL A 304 35.66 -2.59 -13.42
C VAL A 304 35.09 -4.00 -13.53
N ALA A 305 35.21 -4.66 -14.68
CA ALA A 305 34.77 -6.04 -14.87
C ALA A 305 35.46 -7.04 -13.92
N GLN A 306 36.77 -6.89 -13.70
CA GLN A 306 37.50 -7.73 -12.74
C GLN A 306 37.07 -7.46 -11.30
N LEU A 307 36.83 -6.19 -10.96
CA LEU A 307 36.33 -5.81 -9.63
C LEU A 307 34.92 -6.37 -9.38
N THR A 308 34.02 -6.27 -10.37
CA THR A 308 32.66 -6.83 -10.30
C THR A 308 32.67 -8.36 -10.23
N ASP A 309 33.49 -9.03 -11.05
CA ASP A 309 33.66 -10.49 -10.97
C ASP A 309 34.22 -10.93 -9.60
N ALA A 310 35.10 -10.13 -9.00
CA ALA A 310 35.65 -10.41 -7.68
C ALA A 310 34.61 -10.32 -6.57
N PHE A 311 33.67 -9.39 -6.65
CA PHE A 311 32.56 -9.27 -5.72
C PHE A 311 31.54 -10.40 -5.84
N GLY A 312 31.41 -11.00 -7.02
CA GLY A 312 30.44 -12.07 -7.27
C GLY A 312 29.00 -11.59 -7.10
N ASN A 313 28.08 -12.53 -6.87
CA ASN A 313 26.64 -12.25 -6.81
C ASN A 313 26.10 -12.09 -5.38
N THR A 314 26.99 -12.04 -4.38
CA THR A 314 26.60 -11.87 -2.98
C THR A 314 26.49 -10.40 -2.65
N MET A 315 25.32 -9.98 -2.14
CA MET A 315 25.12 -8.63 -1.62
C MET A 315 24.83 -8.65 -0.11
N PRO A 316 25.59 -7.89 0.71
CA PRO A 316 26.75 -7.07 0.31
C PRO A 316 27.96 -7.93 -0.13
N PRO A 317 28.87 -7.39 -0.96
CA PRO A 317 30.05 -8.12 -1.41
C PRO A 317 30.95 -8.57 -0.25
N ASP A 318 31.45 -9.81 -0.33
CA ASP A 318 32.51 -10.27 0.57
C ASP A 318 33.84 -9.65 0.12
N PHE A 319 34.20 -8.51 0.72
CA PHE A 319 35.44 -7.81 0.42
C PHE A 319 36.70 -8.64 0.67
N SER A 320 36.66 -9.58 1.63
CA SER A 320 37.81 -10.46 1.91
C SER A 320 37.96 -11.52 0.82
N ALA A 321 36.85 -12.12 0.38
CA ALA A 321 36.86 -13.04 -0.75
C ALA A 321 37.25 -12.33 -2.05
N ALA A 322 36.73 -11.12 -2.30
CA ALA A 322 37.05 -10.32 -3.46
C ALA A 322 38.53 -9.91 -3.51
N ALA A 323 39.08 -9.44 -2.38
CA ALA A 323 40.51 -9.12 -2.27
C ALA A 323 41.39 -10.35 -2.56
N LYS A 324 41.03 -11.50 -1.97
CA LYS A 324 41.72 -12.77 -2.21
C LYS A 324 41.63 -13.21 -3.68
N LYS A 325 40.48 -13.03 -4.34
CA LYS A 325 40.27 -13.35 -5.77
C LYS A 325 41.06 -12.42 -6.69
N LEU A 326 41.23 -11.16 -6.30
CA LEU A 326 42.02 -10.15 -7.01
C LEU A 326 43.52 -10.21 -6.71
N GLY A 327 43.93 -10.94 -5.66
CA GLY A 327 45.32 -11.03 -5.23
C GLY A 327 45.86 -9.72 -4.63
N ILE A 328 44.99 -8.93 -4.01
CA ILE A 328 45.29 -7.63 -3.37
C ILE A 328 45.16 -7.68 -1.84
#